data_AF-W1YI76-F1
#
_entry.id   AF-W1YI76-F1
#
_cell.length_a   1.000
_cell.length_b   1.000
_cell.length_c   1.000
_cell.angle_alpha   90.00
_cell.angle_beta   90.00
_cell.angle_gamma   90.00
#
_symmetry.space_group_name_H-M   'P 1'
#
loop_
_entity.id
_entity.type
_entity.pdbx_description
1 polymer ?
#
loop_
_entity_poly.entity_id
_entity_poly.type
_entity_poly.pdbx_seq_one_letter_code
_entity_poly.pdbx_strand_id
1 'polypeptide(L)'
;VGGIYGVSTVTNEAAAYDGYDEETDSELLDRLLLKVRRPATSGNVYHYEQWARLVNGVFLVKVIPLWNGPGTVKVIIINNDRQSASTELIEKVKAV
;
A
#
# COMPACT_ATOMS: atom_id res chain seq x y z
N VAL A 1 -9.49 -9.31 -36.28
CA VAL A 1 -8.08 -9.02 -35.94
C VAL A 1 -7.41 -8.51 -37.20
N GLY A 2 -7.08 -7.22 -37.27
CA GLY A 2 -6.39 -6.61 -38.41
C GLY A 2 -4.91 -6.44 -38.06
N GLY A 3 -4.02 -7.09 -38.81
CA GLY A 3 -2.57 -6.95 -38.63
C GLY A 3 -2.08 -5.61 -39.19
N ILE A 4 -1.06 -5.04 -38.53
CA ILE A 4 -0.35 -3.85 -39.03
C ILE A 4 0.68 -4.34 -40.05
N TYR A 5 0.50 -3.97 -41.32
CA TYR A 5 1.45 -4.31 -42.38
C TYR A 5 2.79 -3.59 -42.18
N GLY A 6 3.90 -4.33 -42.14
CA GLY A 6 5.26 -3.79 -42.09
C GLY A 6 6.03 -3.99 -40.79
N VAL A 7 5.40 -4.55 -39.74
CA VAL A 7 6.10 -4.95 -38.51
C VAL A 7 6.65 -6.37 -38.70
N SER A 8 7.98 -6.52 -38.66
CA SER A 8 8.67 -7.81 -38.81
C SER A 8 9.06 -8.46 -37.49
N THR A 9 9.37 -7.66 -36.46
CA THR A 9 9.78 -8.15 -35.13
C THR A 9 9.34 -7.20 -34.02
N VAL A 10 9.06 -7.76 -32.84
CA VAL A 10 8.86 -7.04 -31.57
C VAL A 10 9.71 -7.74 -30.52
N THR A 11 10.54 -6.98 -29.81
CA THR A 11 11.42 -7.52 -28.77
C THR A 11 11.20 -6.77 -27.47
N ASN A 12 11.30 -7.49 -26.35
CA ASN A 12 11.30 -6.91 -25.02
C ASN A 12 12.68 -7.14 -24.42
N GLU A 13 13.52 -6.10 -24.40
CA GLU A 13 14.93 -6.21 -23.99
C GLU A 13 15.09 -6.49 -22.49
N ALA A 14 14.15 -6.01 -21.68
CA ALA A 14 14.11 -6.25 -20.24
C ALA A 14 12.97 -7.20 -19.88
N ALA A 15 13.19 -8.11 -18.93
CA ALA A 15 12.10 -8.92 -18.41
C ALA A 15 11.01 -8.04 -17.78
N ALA A 16 9.75 -8.44 -17.92
CA ALA A 16 8.68 -7.82 -17.16
C ALA A 16 8.93 -8.03 -15.66
N TYR A 17 8.71 -6.99 -14.86
CA TYR A 17 8.84 -6.99 -13.41
C TYR A 17 7.57 -6.38 -12.78
N ASP A 18 7.41 -6.45 -11.46
CA ASP A 18 6.19 -6.05 -10.72
C ASP A 18 4.91 -6.83 -11.07
N GLY A 19 5.07 -8.06 -11.57
CA GLY A 19 3.98 -9.04 -11.54
C GLY A 19 3.76 -9.54 -10.11
N TYR A 20 2.51 -9.78 -9.74
CA TYR A 20 2.12 -10.37 -8.46
C TYR A 20 1.34 -11.66 -8.74
N ASP A 21 1.47 -12.63 -7.83
CA ASP A 21 0.63 -13.83 -7.87
C ASP A 21 -0.85 -13.46 -7.67
N GLU A 22 -1.74 -14.33 -8.13
CA GLU A 22 -3.18 -14.15 -7.92
C GLU A 22 -3.50 -14.05 -6.42
N GLU A 23 -4.26 -13.02 -6.03
CA GLU A 23 -4.72 -12.84 -4.65
C GLU A 23 -5.57 -14.05 -4.24
N THR A 24 -5.25 -14.67 -3.11
CA THR A 24 -6.02 -15.82 -2.61
C THR A 24 -7.39 -15.39 -2.09
N ASP A 25 -8.37 -16.30 -2.07
CA ASP A 25 -9.70 -16.04 -1.51
C ASP A 25 -9.64 -15.52 -0.06
N SER A 26 -8.70 -16.01 0.75
CA SER A 26 -8.49 -15.54 2.12
C SER A 26 -8.00 -14.10 2.18
N GLU A 27 -7.03 -13.74 1.33
CA GLU A 27 -6.49 -12.38 1.28
C GLU A 27 -7.55 -11.40 0.77
N LEU A 28 -8.31 -11.81 -0.25
CA LEU A 28 -9.45 -11.07 -0.77
C LEU A 28 -10.50 -10.83 0.32
N LEU A 29 -10.87 -11.87 1.08
CA LEU A 29 -11.83 -11.77 2.17
C LEU A 29 -11.32 -10.83 3.26
N ASP A 30 -10.06 -10.95 3.67
CA ASP A 30 -9.46 -10.09 4.69
C ASP A 30 -9.44 -8.63 4.25
N ARG A 31 -9.07 -8.36 2.99
CA ARG A 31 -9.12 -7.01 2.39
C ARG A 31 -10.54 -6.46 2.33
N LEU A 32 -11.52 -7.29 1.97
CA LEU A 32 -12.93 -6.90 1.95
C LEU A 32 -13.45 -6.57 3.35
N LEU A 33 -13.21 -7.45 4.33
CA LEU A 33 -13.63 -7.25 5.72
C LEU A 33 -12.97 -6.03 6.32
N LEU A 34 -11.70 -5.77 6.02
CA LEU A 34 -11.01 -4.55 6.43
C LEU A 34 -11.73 -3.32 5.88
N LYS A 35 -12.02 -3.29 4.58
CA LYS A 35 -12.72 -2.16 3.93
C LYS A 35 -14.11 -1.92 4.50
N VAL A 36 -14.88 -2.97 4.76
CA VAL A 36 -16.25 -2.88 5.28
C VAL A 36 -16.27 -2.49 6.75
N ARG A 37 -15.40 -3.08 7.58
CA ARG A 37 -15.39 -2.86 9.04
C ARG A 37 -14.65 -1.59 9.45
N ARG A 38 -13.75 -1.08 8.61
CA ARG A 38 -12.95 0.13 8.87
C ARG A 38 -13.14 1.13 7.73
N PRO A 39 -14.35 1.70 7.58
CA PRO A 39 -14.60 2.68 6.54
C PRO A 39 -13.71 3.90 6.77
N ALA A 40 -12.91 4.18 5.76
CA ALA A 40 -12.00 5.30 5.74
C ALA A 40 -12.79 6.52 5.25
N THR A 41 -13.04 7.48 6.15
CA THR A 41 -13.96 8.60 5.91
C THR A 41 -13.38 9.90 6.45
N SER A 42 -13.40 10.97 5.67
CA SER A 42 -13.12 12.36 6.10
C SER A 42 -11.88 12.56 7.00
N GLY A 43 -10.80 11.83 6.71
CA GLY A 43 -9.54 11.92 7.47
C GLY A 43 -9.62 11.28 8.85
N ASN A 44 -10.46 10.27 9.04
CA ASN A 44 -10.50 9.50 10.28
C ASN A 44 -9.23 8.62 10.44
N VAL A 45 -9.12 7.99 11.61
CA VAL A 45 -8.01 7.09 11.97
C VAL A 45 -7.78 6.00 10.91
N TYR A 46 -8.84 5.50 10.29
CA TYR A 46 -8.77 4.44 9.29
C TYR A 46 -8.24 4.92 7.93
N HIS A 47 -8.41 6.19 7.55
CA HIS A 47 -7.74 6.75 6.36
C HIS A 47 -6.22 6.67 6.51
N TYR A 48 -5.69 7.15 7.63
CA TYR A 48 -4.24 7.13 7.87
C TYR A 48 -3.70 5.71 7.97
N GLU A 49 -4.47 4.78 8.56
CA GLU A 49 -4.09 3.37 8.57
C GLU A 49 -4.03 2.81 7.15
N GLN A 50 -5.04 3.09 6.33
CA GLN A 50 -5.12 2.62 4.96
C GLN A 50 -3.97 3.19 4.10
N TRP A 51 -3.72 4.50 4.15
CA TRP A 51 -2.64 5.14 3.39
C TRP A 51 -1.27 4.58 3.74
N ALA A 52 -0.98 4.40 5.03
CA ALA A 52 0.29 3.81 5.45
C ALA A 52 0.44 2.34 5.00
N ARG A 53 -0.65 1.56 4.97
CA ARG A 53 -0.64 0.16 4.49
C ARG A 53 -0.50 0.03 2.98
N LEU A 54 -0.74 1.08 2.19
CA LEU A 54 -0.49 1.04 0.74
C LEU A 54 1.00 0.99 0.40
N VAL A 55 1.87 1.41 1.31
CA VAL A 55 3.31 1.36 1.10
C VAL A 55 3.83 -0.04 1.37
N ASN A 56 4.42 -0.64 0.34
CA ASN A 56 5.05 -1.96 0.46
C ASN A 56 6.16 -1.93 1.52
N GLY A 57 6.20 -2.96 2.36
CA GLY A 57 7.10 -3.07 3.50
C GLY A 57 6.47 -2.73 4.84
N VAL A 58 5.24 -2.20 4.88
CA VAL A 58 4.50 -1.92 6.12
C VAL A 58 3.65 -3.13 6.54
N PHE A 59 3.94 -3.66 7.73
CA PHE A 59 3.22 -4.80 8.30
C PHE A 59 2.08 -4.38 9.23
N LEU A 60 2.40 -3.55 10.23
CA LEU A 60 1.45 -3.04 11.21
C LEU A 60 1.51 -1.52 11.27
N VAL A 61 0.34 -0.92 11.49
CA VAL A 61 0.17 0.51 11.62
C VAL A 61 -0.65 0.81 12.86
N LYS A 62 -0.22 1.78 13.65
CA LYS A 62 -0.98 2.37 14.74
C LYS A 62 -1.08 3.87 14.53
N VAL A 63 -2.31 4.36 14.48
CA VAL A 63 -2.61 5.79 14.31
C VAL A 63 -3.04 6.38 15.66
N ILE A 64 -2.47 7.54 16.00
CA ILE A 64 -2.79 8.32 17.21
C ILE A 64 -3.24 9.71 16.74
N PRO A 65 -4.56 10.02 16.81
CA PRO A 65 -5.07 11.33 16.47
C PRO A 65 -4.69 12.36 17.55
N LEU A 66 -4.56 13.63 17.17
CA LEU A 66 -4.30 14.76 18.08
C LEU A 66 -3.02 14.62 18.91
N TRP A 67 -2.04 13.85 18.41
CA TRP A 67 -0.80 13.50 19.12
C TRP A 67 -0.06 14.73 19.69
N ASN A 68 -0.04 15.82 18.94
CA ASN A 68 0.58 17.10 19.29
C ASN A 68 -0.41 18.26 19.08
N GLY A 69 -1.66 18.06 19.48
CA GLY A 69 -2.74 19.05 19.39
C GLY A 69 -3.58 18.99 18.10
N PRO A 70 -4.54 19.93 17.93
CA PRO A 70 -5.43 19.99 16.78
C PRO A 70 -4.69 19.99 15.44
N GLY A 71 -5.17 19.19 14.48
CA GLY A 71 -4.57 19.08 13.15
C GLY A 71 -3.35 18.17 13.06
N THR A 72 -2.97 17.49 14.15
CA THR A 72 -1.84 16.54 14.14
C THR A 72 -2.31 15.09 14.20
N VAL A 73 -1.61 14.22 13.47
CA VAL A 73 -1.81 12.77 13.50
C VAL A 73 -0.44 12.12 13.53
N LYS A 74 -0.26 11.17 14.44
CA LYS A 74 0.95 10.34 14.50
C LYS A 74 0.65 8.95 13.96
N VAL A 75 1.43 8.54 12.98
CA VAL A 75 1.37 7.20 12.39
C VAL A 75 2.62 6.45 12.80
N ILE A 76 2.45 5.32 13.47
CA ILE A 76 3.51 4.43 13.92
C ILE A 76 3.45 3.19 13.06
N ILE A 77 4.58 2.80 12.46
CA ILE A 77 4.66 1.69 11.51
C ILE A 77 5.71 0.66 11.95
N ILE A 78 5.46 -0.59 11.63
CA ILE A 78 6.37 -1.74 11.82
C ILE A 78 6.58 -2.37 10.44
N ASN A 79 7.81 -2.80 10.13
CA ASN A 79 8.12 -3.41 8.85
C ASN A 79 7.69 -4.89 8.77
N ASN A 80 7.78 -5.51 7.59
CA ASN A 80 7.46 -6.93 7.37
C ASN A 80 8.26 -7.91 8.24
N ASP A 81 9.49 -7.54 8.63
CA ASP A 81 10.33 -8.33 9.53
C ASP A 81 9.94 -8.19 11.01
N ARG A 82 8.83 -7.49 11.31
CA ARG A 82 8.35 -7.17 12.66
C ARG A 82 9.34 -6.33 13.48
N GLN A 83 10.14 -5.53 12.78
CA GLN A 83 11.12 -4.61 13.34
C GLN A 83 10.70 -3.15 13.11
N SER A 84 11.48 -2.24 13.70
CA SER A 84 11.33 -0.81 13.42
C SER A 84 11.48 -0.52 11.92
N ALA A 85 10.60 0.33 11.39
CA ALA A 85 10.71 0.78 10.02
C ALA A 85 12.02 1.55 9.80
N SER A 86 12.67 1.30 8.66
CA SER A 86 13.83 2.07 8.22
C SER A 86 13.44 3.51 7.88
N THR A 87 14.40 4.43 7.91
CA THR A 87 14.17 5.83 7.52
C THR A 87 13.59 5.93 6.10
N GLU A 88 14.05 5.11 5.17
CA GLU A 88 13.52 5.06 3.81
C GLU A 88 12.03 4.69 3.78
N LEU A 89 11.63 3.66 4.54
CA LEU A 89 10.23 3.24 4.63
C LEU A 89 9.36 4.35 5.25
N ILE A 90 9.88 5.04 6.27
CA ILE A 90 9.19 6.17 6.90
C ILE A 90 8.97 7.31 5.89
N GLU A 91 9.97 7.67 5.11
CA GLU A 91 9.84 8.73 4.10
C GLU A 91 8.87 8.34 2.97
N LYS A 92 8.88 7.08 2.53
CA LYS A 92 7.88 6.58 1.58
C LYS A 92 6.46 6.70 2.13
N VAL A 93 6.24 6.35 3.40
CA VAL A 93 4.93 6.47 4.05
C VAL A 93 4.48 7.92 4.22
N LYS A 94 5.38 8.86 4.47
CA LYS A 94 5.04 10.29 4.59
C LYS A 94 4.65 10.93 3.25
N ALA A 95 5.05 10.35 2.13
CA ALA A 95 4.80 10.89 0.79
C ALA A 95 3.42 10.48 0.21
N VAL A 96 2.69 9.60 0.90
CA VAL A 96 1.31 9.19 0.57
C VAL A 96 0.31 10.15 1.18
#